data_AF-A0A9E1YUI0-F1
#
_entry.id   AF-A0A9E1YUI0-F1
#
_cell.length_a   1.000
_cell.length_b   1.000
_cell.length_c   1.000
_cell.angle_alpha   90.00
_cell.angle_beta   90.00
_cell.angle_gamma   90.00
#
_symmetry.space_group_name_H-M   'P 1'
#
loop_
_entity.id
_entity.type
_entity.pdbx_description
1 polymer ?
#
loop_
_entity_poly.entity_id
_entity_poly.type
_entity_poly.pdbx_seq_one_letter_code
_entity_poly.pdbx_strand_id
1 'polypeptide(L)'
;EDEYAEIARADGWDLQTIEDAAAAADVLMLLTSDDSQPEVYENWVKKSLKKGDVMNFAHGFNIHYKEIVPGPDVDIVMVAPRMLGEGVRATFLEGRGFPSLIAVAQDASGNGMAMCLAISKAIGTTKMGVLDSTFEEEVVIDLFEEHQPSLYGLRAMYTALVEAGCSPEAVMLDLYASGEGVKFAEYGRDLGAFERMKRTSVTAQYGHLVWSKQYFDEEKTLNGMREMLANIKDGSFIAALKAEKAKNAKDIDQTWKENNDHELVKKEHELYQLLGRRPKDAPAPGDD
;
A
#
# COMPACT_ATOMS: atom_id res chain seq x y z
N GLU A 1 23.08 10.00 5.82
CA GLU A 1 23.59 10.09 4.44
C GLU A 1 23.22 8.80 3.74
N ASP A 2 22.15 8.86 2.97
CA ASP A 2 21.54 7.77 2.20
C ASP A 2 20.95 8.34 0.89
N GLU A 3 20.35 7.50 0.06
CA GLU A 3 19.75 7.91 -1.22
C GLU A 3 18.62 8.96 -1.03
N TYR A 4 17.85 8.87 0.06
CA TYR A 4 16.78 9.82 0.35
C TYR A 4 17.34 11.20 0.64
N ALA A 5 18.46 11.30 1.35
CA ALA A 5 19.16 12.56 1.58
C ALA A 5 19.70 13.17 0.28
N GLU A 6 20.19 12.34 -0.66
CA GLU A 6 20.63 12.84 -1.97
C GLU A 6 19.46 13.40 -2.80
N ILE A 7 18.34 12.67 -2.86
CA ILE A 7 17.12 13.10 -3.55
C ILE A 7 16.59 14.40 -2.94
N ALA A 8 16.49 14.47 -1.61
CA ALA A 8 15.97 15.66 -0.94
C ALA A 8 16.86 16.89 -1.17
N ARG A 9 18.18 16.74 -1.20
CA ARG A 9 19.09 17.85 -1.57
C ARG A 9 18.95 18.25 -3.03
N ALA A 10 18.78 17.29 -3.94
CA ALA A 10 18.55 17.56 -5.35
C ALA A 10 17.23 18.33 -5.57
N ASP A 11 16.23 18.08 -4.72
CA ASP A 11 14.97 18.83 -4.68
C ASP A 11 15.09 20.21 -4.00
N GLY A 12 16.27 20.55 -3.46
CA GLY A 12 16.59 21.86 -2.90
C GLY A 12 16.32 22.02 -1.41
N TRP A 13 16.24 20.92 -0.65
CA TRP A 13 16.04 20.97 0.80
C TRP A 13 17.37 21.06 1.58
N ASP A 14 17.38 21.96 2.58
CA ASP A 14 18.41 21.98 3.61
C ASP A 14 18.09 20.94 4.68
N LEU A 15 18.88 19.87 4.75
CA LEU A 15 18.61 18.75 5.64
C LEU A 15 19.07 19.03 7.08
N GLN A 16 18.26 18.56 8.03
CA GLN A 16 18.58 18.54 9.45
C GLN A 16 18.70 17.08 9.93
N THR A 17 19.29 16.89 11.11
CA THR A 17 19.18 15.60 11.78
C THR A 17 17.72 15.37 12.21
N ILE A 18 17.32 14.10 12.39
CA ILE A 18 15.96 13.77 12.86
C ILE A 18 15.67 14.45 14.20
N GLU A 19 16.65 14.49 15.10
CA GLU A 19 16.53 15.05 16.44
C GLU A 19 16.35 16.59 16.39
N ASP A 20 17.13 17.28 15.55
CA ASP A 20 17.00 18.73 15.34
C ASP A 20 15.66 19.08 14.68
N ALA A 21 15.25 18.32 13.66
CA ALA A 21 13.98 18.52 12.98
C ALA A 21 12.79 18.31 13.93
N ALA A 22 12.84 17.25 14.75
CA ALA A 22 11.81 16.97 15.74
C ALA A 22 11.77 18.04 16.85
N ALA A 23 12.92 18.58 17.27
CA ALA A 23 12.98 19.65 18.26
C ALA A 23 12.48 21.00 17.73
N ALA A 24 12.58 21.23 16.42
CA ALA A 24 12.15 22.46 15.76
C ALA A 24 10.66 22.46 15.35
N ALA A 25 10.07 21.28 15.14
CA ALA A 25 8.72 21.15 14.60
C ALA A 25 7.62 21.33 15.66
N ASP A 26 6.57 22.09 15.33
CA ASP A 26 5.27 22.07 16.04
C ASP A 26 4.31 21.00 15.43
N VAL A 27 4.54 20.64 14.17
CA VAL A 27 3.82 19.60 13.44
C VAL A 27 4.84 18.66 12.80
N LEU A 28 4.95 17.45 13.34
CA LEU A 28 5.90 16.43 12.93
C LEU A 28 5.20 15.39 12.06
N MET A 29 5.66 15.25 10.80
CA MET A 29 5.18 14.23 9.87
C MET A 29 6.12 13.01 9.95
N LEU A 30 5.69 11.92 10.57
CA LEU A 30 6.50 10.71 10.67
C LEU A 30 6.22 9.80 9.47
N LEU A 31 7.08 9.87 8.45
CA LEU A 31 6.90 9.22 7.14
C LEU A 31 8.04 8.25 6.77
N THR A 32 8.78 7.76 7.76
CA THR A 32 9.69 6.62 7.55
C THR A 32 8.88 5.32 7.44
N SER A 33 9.51 4.24 7.00
CA SER A 33 8.86 2.92 6.94
C SER A 33 8.32 2.47 8.29
N ASP A 34 7.19 1.77 8.31
CA ASP A 34 6.53 1.37 9.57
C ASP A 34 7.41 0.51 10.47
N ASP A 35 8.33 -0.28 9.91
CA ASP A 35 9.26 -1.10 10.64
C ASP A 35 10.40 -0.32 11.32
N SER A 36 10.72 0.88 10.82
CA SER A 36 11.76 1.77 11.36
C SER A 36 11.19 2.82 12.31
N GLN A 37 9.93 3.20 12.15
CA GLN A 37 9.28 4.24 12.95
C GLN A 37 9.42 4.06 14.48
N PRO A 38 9.28 2.87 15.10
CA PRO A 38 9.43 2.72 16.54
C PRO A 38 10.84 3.08 17.05
N GLU A 39 11.88 2.66 16.33
CA GLU A 39 13.26 3.01 16.66
C GLU A 39 13.51 4.51 16.46
N VAL A 40 13.00 5.06 15.35
CA VAL A 40 13.09 6.49 15.05
C VAL A 40 12.44 7.32 16.15
N TYR A 41 11.24 6.89 16.58
CA TYR A 41 10.48 7.53 17.62
C TYR A 41 11.23 7.54 18.97
N GLU A 42 11.67 6.37 19.43
CA GLU A 42 12.29 6.23 20.75
C GLU A 42 13.63 6.95 20.84
N ASN A 43 14.45 6.88 19.78
CA ASN A 43 15.80 7.41 19.80
C ASN A 43 15.86 8.92 19.59
N TRP A 44 15.06 9.49 18.67
CA TRP A 44 15.25 10.87 18.19
C TRP A 44 14.02 11.77 18.32
N VAL A 45 12.80 11.23 18.36
CA VAL A 45 11.58 12.06 18.36
C VAL A 45 11.02 12.26 19.77
N LYS A 46 10.91 11.19 20.55
CA LYS A 46 10.16 11.16 21.82
C LYS A 46 10.58 12.23 22.83
N LYS A 47 11.87 12.53 22.90
CA LYS A 47 12.43 13.52 23.84
C LYS A 47 12.23 14.98 23.38
N SER A 48 11.98 15.17 22.09
CA SER A 48 11.87 16.49 21.46
C SER A 48 10.45 17.03 21.45
N LEU A 49 9.45 16.14 21.61
CA LEU A 49 8.04 16.51 21.64
C LEU A 49 7.70 17.38 22.85
N LYS A 50 6.95 18.45 22.58
CA LYS A 50 6.47 19.43 23.55
C LYS A 50 4.95 19.37 23.64
N LYS A 51 4.42 19.97 24.69
CA LYS A 51 2.98 20.11 24.87
C LYS A 51 2.36 20.92 23.74
N GLY A 52 1.34 20.36 23.10
CA GLY A 52 0.60 20.97 22.00
C GLY A 52 1.18 20.65 20.62
N ASP A 53 2.30 19.93 20.54
CA ASP A 53 2.83 19.47 19.26
C ASP A 53 1.86 18.46 18.62
N VAL A 54 1.90 18.38 17.29
CA VAL A 54 1.09 17.47 16.50
C VAL A 54 2.00 16.42 15.87
N MET A 55 1.71 15.14 16.08
CA MET A 55 2.32 14.05 15.33
C MET A 55 1.35 13.54 14.27
N ASN A 56 1.73 13.66 13.00
CA ASN A 56 0.97 13.14 11.87
C ASN A 56 1.60 11.86 11.30
N PHE A 57 0.75 10.87 11.07
CA PHE A 57 1.09 9.64 10.36
C PHE A 57 0.40 9.57 8.99
N ALA A 58 0.98 8.83 8.05
CA ALA A 58 0.34 8.49 6.77
C ALA A 58 -0.25 7.06 6.76
N HIS A 59 0.03 6.27 7.79
CA HIS A 59 -0.54 4.95 8.03
C HIS A 59 -0.66 4.74 9.55
N GLY A 60 -1.74 4.11 10.02
CA GLY A 60 -2.08 4.02 11.44
C GLY A 60 -1.34 2.93 12.22
N PHE A 61 -0.54 2.10 11.54
CA PHE A 61 0.00 0.83 12.06
C PHE A 61 0.60 0.92 13.46
N ASN A 62 1.63 1.75 13.64
CA ASN A 62 2.38 1.79 14.88
C ASN A 62 1.60 2.38 16.06
N ILE A 63 0.62 3.24 15.80
CA ILE A 63 -0.29 3.76 16.82
C ILE A 63 -1.37 2.73 17.17
N HIS A 64 -1.97 2.08 16.16
CA HIS A 64 -3.00 1.08 16.37
C HIS A 64 -2.49 -0.12 17.19
N TYR A 65 -1.31 -0.63 16.84
CA TYR A 65 -0.68 -1.76 17.53
C TYR A 65 0.17 -1.36 18.74
N LYS A 66 0.23 -0.07 19.08
CA LYS A 66 0.93 0.49 20.25
C LYS A 66 2.44 0.23 20.25
N GLU A 67 3.04 0.14 19.07
CA GLU A 67 4.50 0.14 18.90
C GLU A 67 5.09 1.54 19.15
N ILE A 68 4.28 2.58 18.94
CA ILE A 68 4.57 3.97 19.32
C ILE A 68 3.47 4.45 20.25
N VAL A 69 3.86 5.00 21.40
CA VAL A 69 2.93 5.55 22.41
C VAL A 69 3.38 6.96 22.79
N PRO A 70 2.88 7.99 22.10
CA PRO A 70 3.17 9.39 22.43
C PRO A 70 2.60 9.80 23.79
N GLY A 71 3.19 10.85 24.38
CA GLY A 71 2.72 11.40 25.65
C GLY A 71 1.30 11.98 25.56
N PRO A 72 0.60 12.20 26.69
CA PRO A 72 -0.79 12.66 26.68
C PRO A 72 -0.98 14.14 26.27
N ASP A 73 0.12 14.89 26.16
CA ASP A 73 0.12 16.33 25.89
C ASP A 73 0.29 16.68 24.39
N VAL A 74 0.35 15.69 23.49
CA VAL A 74 0.49 15.89 22.03
C VAL A 74 -0.78 15.49 21.27
N ASP A 75 -1.03 16.08 20.12
CA ASP A 75 -2.08 15.61 19.21
C ASP A 75 -1.52 14.47 18.34
N ILE A 76 -2.30 13.41 18.14
CA ILE A 76 -1.95 12.30 17.26
C ILE A 76 -2.99 12.23 16.16
N VAL A 77 -2.56 12.54 14.94
CA VAL A 77 -3.42 12.67 13.76
C VAL A 77 -2.91 11.80 12.63
N MET A 78 -3.79 11.52 11.67
CA MET A 78 -3.44 10.81 10.45
C MET A 78 -4.05 11.53 9.26
N VAL A 79 -3.23 11.73 8.23
CA VAL A 79 -3.66 12.09 6.89
C VAL A 79 -3.01 11.08 5.96
N ALA A 80 -3.81 10.18 5.42
CA ALA A 80 -3.36 8.98 4.74
C ALA A 80 -3.86 8.95 3.29
N PRO A 81 -3.05 9.44 2.34
CA PRO A 81 -3.35 9.39 0.91
C PRO A 81 -3.59 7.97 0.43
N ARG A 82 -4.67 7.74 -0.32
CA ARG A 82 -4.95 6.43 -0.94
C ARG A 82 -4.28 6.34 -2.31
N MET A 83 -2.98 6.60 -2.33
CA MET A 83 -2.15 6.72 -3.53
C MET A 83 -0.66 6.66 -3.16
N LEU A 84 0.16 6.07 -4.03
CA LEU A 84 1.61 6.09 -3.91
C LEU A 84 2.17 7.53 -3.93
N GLY A 85 3.29 7.77 -3.25
CA GLY A 85 3.87 9.11 -3.07
C GLY A 85 4.14 9.86 -4.37
N GLU A 86 4.65 9.19 -5.40
CA GLU A 86 4.85 9.80 -6.73
C GLU A 86 3.53 10.26 -7.36
N GLY A 87 2.47 9.45 -7.23
CA GLY A 87 1.12 9.80 -7.68
C GLY A 87 0.55 10.99 -6.91
N VAL A 88 0.75 11.03 -5.59
CA VAL A 88 0.37 12.18 -4.75
C VAL A 88 1.00 13.46 -5.29
N ARG A 89 2.31 13.44 -5.57
CA ARG A 89 3.01 14.62 -6.10
C ARG A 89 2.54 15.00 -7.51
N ALA A 90 2.43 14.04 -8.42
CA ALA A 90 2.00 14.28 -9.79
C ALA A 90 0.60 14.93 -9.84
N THR A 91 -0.35 14.37 -9.10
CA THR A 91 -1.73 14.87 -9.06
C THR A 91 -1.89 16.21 -8.33
N PHE A 92 -1.02 16.48 -7.35
CA PHE A 92 -0.90 17.81 -6.75
C PHE A 92 -0.48 18.87 -7.77
N LEU A 93 0.55 18.57 -8.57
CA LEU A 93 1.08 19.48 -9.61
C LEU A 93 0.06 19.72 -10.74
N GLU A 94 -0.69 18.70 -11.13
CA GLU A 94 -1.83 18.82 -12.05
C GLU A 94 -3.00 19.63 -11.48
N GLY A 95 -2.97 19.90 -10.18
CA GLY A 95 -4.02 20.60 -9.48
C GLY A 95 -5.31 19.78 -9.28
N ARG A 96 -5.26 18.46 -9.52
CA ARG A 96 -6.39 17.53 -9.43
C ARG A 96 -6.65 17.06 -8.00
N GLY A 97 -5.58 16.88 -7.22
CA GLY A 97 -5.65 16.23 -5.91
C GLY A 97 -5.93 14.72 -6.00
N PHE A 98 -6.14 14.12 -4.84
CA PHE A 98 -6.25 12.67 -4.62
C PHE A 98 -7.08 12.42 -3.35
N PRO A 99 -7.74 11.26 -3.19
CA PRO A 99 -8.51 10.97 -1.98
C PRO A 99 -7.61 10.58 -0.81
N SER A 100 -7.98 10.97 0.41
CA SER A 100 -7.29 10.55 1.64
C SER A 100 -8.28 10.16 2.73
N LEU A 101 -7.84 9.26 3.62
CA LEU A 101 -8.47 9.08 4.93
C LEU A 101 -7.85 10.05 5.93
N ILE A 102 -8.65 10.56 6.85
CA ILE A 102 -8.17 11.35 7.99
C ILE A 102 -8.69 10.75 9.30
N ALA A 103 -7.89 10.83 10.36
CA ALA A 103 -8.29 10.35 11.68
C ALA A 103 -7.55 11.09 12.79
N VAL A 104 -8.13 11.09 13.99
CA VAL A 104 -7.52 11.61 15.22
C VAL A 104 -7.52 10.50 16.26
N ALA A 105 -6.35 10.08 16.72
CA ALA A 105 -6.21 9.10 17.80
C ALA A 105 -6.16 9.77 19.18
N GLN A 106 -5.58 10.97 19.25
CA GLN A 106 -5.47 11.76 20.49
C GLN A 106 -5.59 13.25 20.15
N ASP A 107 -6.43 13.97 20.88
CA ASP A 107 -6.68 15.40 20.72
C ASP A 107 -6.44 16.14 22.05
N ALA A 108 -5.17 16.39 22.36
CA ALA A 108 -4.75 17.08 23.59
C ALA A 108 -5.02 18.60 23.51
N SER A 109 -4.96 19.18 22.31
CA SER A 109 -5.15 20.62 22.09
C SER A 109 -6.62 21.00 21.84
N GLY A 110 -7.47 20.05 21.42
CA GLY A 110 -8.82 20.30 20.93
C GLY A 110 -8.89 20.73 19.45
N ASN A 111 -7.76 20.65 18.73
CA ASN A 111 -7.64 21.07 17.33
C ASN A 111 -7.23 19.93 16.39
N GLY A 112 -7.16 18.67 16.84
CA GLY A 112 -6.65 17.55 16.03
C GLY A 112 -7.34 17.42 14.67
N MET A 113 -8.67 17.51 14.61
CA MET A 113 -9.40 17.45 13.34
C MET A 113 -9.14 18.67 12.44
N ALA A 114 -9.01 19.87 13.03
CA ALA A 114 -8.66 21.06 12.27
C ALA A 114 -7.24 20.92 11.67
N MET A 115 -6.33 20.27 12.38
CA MET A 115 -4.99 19.96 11.87
C MET A 115 -5.01 18.92 10.76
N CYS A 116 -5.80 17.84 10.86
CA CYS A 116 -6.03 16.92 9.75
C CYS A 116 -6.46 17.65 8.48
N LEU A 117 -7.45 18.55 8.59
CA LEU A 117 -7.97 19.32 7.47
C LEU A 117 -6.95 20.32 6.91
N ALA A 118 -6.15 20.94 7.79
CA ALA A 118 -5.09 21.87 7.39
C ALA A 118 -3.98 21.15 6.60
N ILE A 119 -3.47 20.04 7.13
CA ILE A 119 -2.47 19.18 6.47
C ILE A 119 -3.04 18.67 5.13
N SER A 120 -4.28 18.17 5.14
CA SER A 120 -4.98 17.70 3.95
C SER A 120 -5.08 18.77 2.86
N LYS A 121 -5.36 20.02 3.25
CA LYS A 121 -5.39 21.14 2.31
C LYS A 121 -4.00 21.49 1.79
N ALA A 122 -2.98 21.47 2.65
CA ALA A 122 -1.60 21.79 2.29
C ALA A 122 -1.03 20.80 1.25
N ILE A 123 -1.33 19.51 1.40
CA ILE A 123 -0.94 18.48 0.44
C ILE A 123 -1.91 18.35 -0.74
N GLY A 124 -2.97 19.15 -0.78
CA GLY A 124 -3.93 19.25 -1.89
C GLY A 124 -4.98 18.13 -1.99
N THR A 125 -5.06 17.21 -1.05
CA THR A 125 -6.04 16.11 -1.09
C THR A 125 -7.49 16.61 -1.00
N THR A 126 -7.74 17.74 -0.33
CA THR A 126 -9.09 18.34 -0.22
C THR A 126 -9.71 18.74 -1.55
N LYS A 127 -8.93 18.85 -2.63
CA LYS A 127 -9.45 19.09 -3.99
C LYS A 127 -10.29 17.92 -4.51
N MET A 128 -9.93 16.69 -4.14
CA MET A 128 -10.69 15.49 -4.49
C MET A 128 -11.60 15.06 -3.34
N GLY A 129 -11.12 15.18 -2.11
CA GLY A 129 -11.91 14.93 -0.90
C GLY A 129 -11.12 14.17 0.15
N VAL A 130 -11.54 14.36 1.40
CA VAL A 130 -11.07 13.59 2.55
C VAL A 130 -12.25 12.91 3.20
N LEU A 131 -12.03 11.70 3.72
CA LEU A 131 -13.04 10.92 4.43
C LEU A 131 -12.58 10.67 5.86
N ASP A 132 -13.48 10.94 6.81
CA ASP A 132 -13.25 10.70 8.23
C ASP A 132 -13.22 9.19 8.53
N SER A 133 -12.31 8.77 9.40
CA SER A 133 -12.04 7.36 9.72
C SER A 133 -11.39 7.25 11.11
N THR A 134 -10.89 6.07 11.45
CA THR A 134 -10.11 5.81 12.67
C THR A 134 -8.79 5.13 12.32
N PHE A 135 -7.82 5.20 13.22
CA PHE A 135 -6.56 4.47 13.05
C PHE A 135 -6.78 2.95 12.93
N GLU A 136 -7.74 2.39 13.66
CA GLU A 136 -8.09 0.96 13.55
C GLU A 136 -8.73 0.63 12.19
N GLU A 137 -9.73 1.40 11.77
CA GLU A 137 -10.42 1.15 10.50
C GLU A 137 -9.46 1.22 9.32
N GLU A 138 -8.57 2.21 9.32
CA GLU A 138 -7.56 2.38 8.29
C GLU A 138 -6.62 1.18 8.22
N VAL A 139 -5.99 0.81 9.34
CA VAL A 139 -5.03 -0.30 9.40
C VAL A 139 -5.68 -1.63 9.02
N VAL A 140 -6.90 -1.87 9.50
CA VAL A 140 -7.61 -3.12 9.20
C VAL A 140 -7.94 -3.23 7.71
N ILE A 141 -8.39 -2.14 7.07
CA ILE A 141 -8.71 -2.15 5.64
C ILE A 141 -7.43 -2.31 4.81
N ASP A 142 -6.38 -1.57 5.17
CA ASP A 142 -5.10 -1.53 4.45
C ASP A 142 -4.42 -2.91 4.48
N LEU A 143 -4.17 -3.46 5.67
CA LEU A 143 -3.57 -4.79 5.82
C LEU A 143 -4.44 -5.90 5.22
N PHE A 144 -5.77 -5.77 5.26
CA PHE A 144 -6.65 -6.75 4.63
C PHE A 144 -6.50 -6.75 3.11
N GLU A 145 -6.32 -5.58 2.49
CA GLU A 145 -6.08 -5.46 1.05
C GLU A 145 -4.75 -6.10 0.66
N GLU A 146 -3.69 -5.81 1.40
CA GLU A 146 -2.34 -6.33 1.17
C GLU A 146 -2.25 -7.86 1.32
N HIS A 147 -3.02 -8.44 2.24
CA HIS A 147 -3.00 -9.87 2.53
C HIS A 147 -3.84 -10.72 1.56
N GLN A 148 -4.58 -10.11 0.63
CA GLN A 148 -5.36 -10.86 -0.34
C GLN A 148 -4.45 -11.76 -1.18
N PRO A 149 -4.75 -13.06 -1.36
CA PRO A 149 -3.88 -14.01 -2.04
C PRO A 149 -3.94 -13.88 -3.58
N SER A 150 -4.02 -12.66 -4.10
CA SER A 150 -4.20 -12.34 -5.52
C SER A 150 -3.04 -12.87 -6.39
N LEU A 151 -1.80 -12.76 -5.90
CA LEU A 151 -0.60 -13.29 -6.57
C LEU A 151 -0.65 -14.82 -6.73
N TYR A 152 -1.10 -15.53 -5.70
CA TYR A 152 -1.27 -16.99 -5.76
C TYR A 152 -2.45 -17.38 -6.66
N GLY A 153 -3.53 -16.58 -6.66
CA GLY A 153 -4.62 -16.71 -7.61
C GLY A 153 -4.15 -16.56 -9.06
N LEU A 154 -3.28 -15.58 -9.34
CA LEU A 154 -2.66 -15.38 -10.65
C LEU A 154 -1.84 -16.60 -11.08
N ARG A 155 -1.02 -17.16 -10.18
CA ARG A 155 -0.26 -18.40 -10.45
C ARG A 155 -1.20 -19.57 -10.77
N ALA A 156 -2.29 -19.74 -10.03
CA ALA A 156 -3.25 -20.80 -10.28
C ALA A 156 -3.94 -20.65 -11.65
N MET A 157 -4.33 -19.42 -12.04
CA MET A 157 -4.89 -19.13 -13.36
C MET A 157 -3.89 -19.44 -14.47
N TYR A 158 -2.64 -19.01 -14.32
CA TYR A 158 -1.57 -19.30 -15.26
C TYR A 158 -1.38 -20.81 -15.45
N THR A 159 -1.23 -21.56 -14.34
CA THR A 159 -1.02 -23.01 -14.38
C THR A 159 -2.18 -23.71 -15.09
N ALA A 160 -3.43 -23.39 -14.73
CA ALA A 160 -4.60 -24.02 -15.34
C ALA A 160 -4.69 -23.79 -16.86
N LEU A 161 -4.35 -22.59 -17.34
CA LEU A 161 -4.37 -22.28 -18.77
C LEU A 161 -3.23 -22.96 -19.53
N VAL A 162 -2.03 -23.03 -18.93
CA VAL A 162 -0.89 -23.73 -19.53
C VAL A 162 -1.15 -25.24 -19.58
N GLU A 163 -1.71 -25.83 -18.53
CA GLU A 163 -2.12 -27.24 -18.52
C GLU A 163 -3.21 -27.55 -19.56
N ALA A 164 -4.06 -26.57 -19.88
CA ALA A 164 -5.03 -26.66 -20.96
C ALA A 164 -4.41 -26.50 -22.38
N GLY A 165 -3.10 -26.29 -22.48
CA GLY A 165 -2.36 -26.20 -23.74
C GLY A 165 -2.19 -24.78 -24.29
N CYS A 166 -2.51 -23.74 -23.52
CA CYS A 166 -2.22 -22.36 -23.92
C CYS A 166 -0.72 -22.05 -23.80
N SER A 167 -0.18 -21.24 -24.73
CA SER A 167 1.21 -20.79 -24.63
C SER A 167 1.40 -19.86 -23.43
N PRO A 168 2.45 -20.05 -22.60
CA PRO A 168 2.75 -19.20 -21.44
C PRO A 168 2.70 -17.69 -21.71
N GLU A 169 3.30 -17.26 -22.82
CA GLU A 169 3.43 -15.86 -23.22
C GLU A 169 2.06 -15.23 -23.51
N ALA A 170 1.19 -15.95 -24.22
CA ALA A 170 -0.19 -15.49 -24.48
C ALA A 170 -1.01 -15.43 -23.20
N VAL A 171 -0.83 -16.41 -22.29
CA VAL A 171 -1.53 -16.41 -21.00
C VAL A 171 -1.17 -15.18 -20.18
N MET A 172 0.11 -14.85 -20.02
CA MET A 172 0.51 -13.66 -19.26
C MET A 172 0.09 -12.36 -19.97
N LEU A 173 0.19 -12.31 -21.30
CA LEU A 173 -0.28 -11.17 -22.09
C LEU A 173 -1.75 -10.88 -21.81
N ASP A 174 -2.59 -11.89 -21.81
CA ASP A 174 -4.03 -11.75 -21.59
C ASP A 174 -4.36 -11.44 -20.11
N LEU A 175 -3.71 -12.13 -19.16
CA LEU A 175 -4.01 -11.98 -17.74
C LEU A 175 -3.65 -10.59 -17.18
N TYR A 176 -2.54 -9.99 -17.62
CA TYR A 176 -2.12 -8.68 -17.09
C TYR A 176 -1.17 -7.91 -18.01
N ALA A 177 -0.30 -8.57 -18.77
CA ALA A 177 0.79 -7.87 -19.44
C ALA A 177 0.32 -7.01 -20.63
N SER A 178 -0.88 -7.20 -21.19
CA SER A 178 -1.46 -6.27 -22.19
C SER A 178 -1.79 -4.88 -21.63
N GLY A 179 -2.03 -4.78 -20.31
CA GLY A 179 -2.54 -3.56 -19.67
C GLY A 179 -4.07 -3.40 -19.75
N GLU A 180 -4.80 -4.31 -20.40
CA GLU A 180 -6.27 -4.25 -20.45
C GLU A 180 -6.89 -4.32 -19.04
N GLY A 181 -6.37 -5.20 -18.18
CA GLY A 181 -6.80 -5.30 -16.78
C GLY A 181 -6.61 -4.00 -15.99
N VAL A 182 -5.53 -3.25 -16.26
CA VAL A 182 -5.28 -1.93 -15.65
C VAL A 182 -6.37 -0.95 -16.08
N LYS A 183 -6.67 -0.89 -17.38
CA LYS A 183 -7.77 -0.04 -17.88
C LYS A 183 -9.12 -0.43 -17.29
N PHE A 184 -9.33 -1.72 -17.08
CA PHE A 184 -10.55 -2.23 -16.46
C PHE A 184 -10.67 -1.87 -14.97
N ALA A 185 -9.55 -1.85 -14.24
CA ALA A 185 -9.49 -1.33 -12.87
C ALA A 185 -9.81 0.18 -12.82
N GLU A 186 -9.30 0.97 -13.77
CA GLU A 186 -9.65 2.40 -13.91
C GLU A 186 -11.15 2.59 -14.12
N TYR A 187 -11.80 1.80 -14.97
CA TYR A 187 -13.26 1.84 -15.12
C TYR A 187 -13.98 1.48 -13.82
N GLY A 188 -13.44 0.55 -13.03
CA GLY A 188 -13.97 0.24 -11.70
C GLY A 188 -13.91 1.42 -10.75
N ARG A 189 -12.78 2.13 -10.73
CA ARG A 189 -12.60 3.37 -9.97
C ARG A 189 -13.60 4.45 -10.39
N ASP A 190 -13.76 4.68 -11.70
CA ASP A 190 -14.51 5.83 -12.22
C ASP A 190 -16.02 5.58 -12.36
N LEU A 191 -16.44 4.32 -12.57
CA LEU A 191 -17.84 3.96 -12.83
C LEU A 191 -18.46 3.09 -11.73
N GLY A 192 -17.62 2.39 -10.95
CA GLY A 192 -18.03 1.43 -9.93
C GLY A 192 -17.79 -0.03 -10.32
N ALA A 193 -17.71 -0.90 -9.30
CA ALA A 193 -17.26 -2.30 -9.42
C ALA A 193 -18.05 -3.17 -10.41
N PHE A 194 -19.36 -2.96 -10.53
CA PHE A 194 -20.22 -3.70 -11.46
C PHE A 194 -20.59 -2.90 -12.71
N GLU A 195 -20.76 -1.58 -12.59
CA GLU A 195 -21.08 -0.69 -13.70
C GLU A 195 -19.99 -0.68 -14.79
N ARG A 196 -18.72 -0.88 -14.41
CA ARG A 196 -17.62 -1.09 -15.37
C ARG A 196 -17.88 -2.21 -16.38
N MET A 197 -18.72 -3.20 -16.05
CA MET A 197 -19.04 -4.31 -16.96
C MET A 197 -19.73 -3.83 -18.24
N LYS A 198 -20.42 -2.69 -18.22
CA LYS A 198 -21.03 -2.08 -19.41
C LYS A 198 -20.00 -1.63 -20.45
N ARG A 199 -18.70 -1.61 -20.12
CA ARG A 199 -17.59 -1.38 -21.07
C ARG A 199 -17.18 -2.64 -21.85
N THR A 200 -17.79 -3.79 -21.54
CA THR A 200 -17.46 -5.09 -22.14
C THR A 200 -18.61 -5.62 -23.01
N SER A 201 -18.32 -6.59 -23.87
CA SER A 201 -19.33 -7.23 -24.72
C SER A 201 -20.41 -7.95 -23.90
N VAL A 202 -21.59 -8.18 -24.48
CA VAL A 202 -22.66 -8.95 -23.81
C VAL A 202 -22.18 -10.35 -23.42
N THR A 203 -21.33 -10.97 -24.24
CA THR A 203 -20.71 -12.26 -23.94
C THR A 203 -19.85 -12.19 -22.68
N ALA A 204 -18.99 -11.17 -22.56
CA ALA A 204 -18.17 -10.97 -21.36
C ALA A 204 -19.05 -10.68 -20.13
N GLN A 205 -20.08 -9.84 -20.26
CA GLN A 205 -21.02 -9.57 -19.17
C GLN A 205 -21.71 -10.85 -18.68
N TYR A 206 -22.18 -11.71 -19.59
CA TYR A 206 -22.77 -13.00 -19.22
C TYR A 206 -21.75 -13.90 -18.51
N GLY A 207 -20.52 -13.97 -19.03
CA GLY A 207 -19.42 -14.70 -18.41
C GLY A 207 -19.15 -14.26 -16.97
N HIS A 208 -18.96 -12.95 -16.76
CA HIS A 208 -18.60 -12.39 -15.46
C HIS A 208 -19.75 -12.35 -14.45
N LEU A 209 -20.97 -11.97 -14.86
CA LEU A 209 -22.07 -11.69 -13.93
C LEU A 209 -22.97 -12.89 -13.65
N VAL A 210 -23.00 -13.86 -14.57
CA VAL A 210 -23.93 -15.00 -14.51
C VAL A 210 -23.17 -16.32 -14.48
N TRP A 211 -22.33 -16.58 -15.49
CA TRP A 211 -21.73 -17.89 -15.67
C TRP A 211 -20.64 -18.21 -14.64
N SER A 212 -19.87 -17.21 -14.23
CA SER A 212 -18.76 -17.36 -13.27
C SER A 212 -19.20 -17.87 -11.89
N LYS A 213 -20.46 -17.63 -11.50
CA LYS A 213 -20.99 -17.96 -10.17
C LYS A 213 -20.87 -19.44 -9.83
N GLN A 214 -20.94 -20.33 -10.82
CA GLN A 214 -20.83 -21.77 -10.59
C GLN A 214 -19.40 -22.21 -10.19
N TYR A 215 -18.40 -21.36 -10.41
CA TYR A 215 -17.01 -21.63 -10.08
C TYR A 215 -16.55 -20.93 -8.78
N PHE A 216 -17.45 -20.18 -8.13
CA PHE A 216 -17.12 -19.42 -6.92
C PHE A 216 -17.89 -19.95 -5.71
N ASP A 217 -17.14 -20.34 -4.69
CA ASP A 217 -17.69 -20.69 -3.39
C ASP A 217 -17.62 -19.46 -2.48
N GLU A 218 -18.75 -18.74 -2.40
CA GLU A 218 -18.86 -17.49 -1.66
C GLU A 218 -18.67 -17.70 -0.15
N GLU A 219 -19.28 -18.74 0.42
CA GLU A 219 -19.22 -18.99 1.86
C GLU A 219 -17.80 -19.37 2.29
N LYS A 220 -17.14 -20.28 1.55
CA LYS A 220 -15.75 -20.65 1.82
C LYS A 220 -14.83 -19.45 1.73
N THR A 221 -15.00 -18.62 0.69
CA THR A 221 -14.17 -17.42 0.50
C THR A 221 -14.38 -16.43 1.63
N LEU A 222 -15.64 -16.13 1.98
CA LEU A 222 -15.96 -15.22 3.08
C LEU A 222 -15.40 -15.70 4.42
N ASN A 223 -15.41 -17.01 4.68
CA ASN A 223 -14.84 -17.57 5.91
C ASN A 223 -13.32 -17.37 5.98
N GLY A 224 -12.59 -17.57 4.87
CA GLY A 224 -11.16 -17.26 4.83
C GLY A 224 -10.85 -15.76 5.04
N MET A 225 -11.67 -14.87 4.47
CA MET A 225 -11.53 -13.43 4.69
C MET A 225 -11.82 -13.03 6.15
N ARG A 226 -12.80 -13.68 6.80
CA ARG A 226 -13.07 -13.45 8.24
C ARG A 226 -11.92 -13.91 9.13
N GLU A 227 -11.31 -15.04 8.80
CA GLU A 227 -10.12 -15.53 9.52
C GLU A 227 -8.94 -14.58 9.35
N MET A 228 -8.69 -14.08 8.13
CA MET A 228 -7.69 -13.06 7.86
C MET A 228 -7.92 -11.80 8.70
N LEU A 229 -9.14 -11.28 8.74
CA LEU A 229 -9.51 -10.13 9.57
C LEU A 229 -9.29 -10.41 11.06
N ALA A 230 -9.58 -11.62 11.54
CA ALA A 230 -9.34 -11.98 12.93
C ALA A 230 -7.85 -11.93 13.28
N ASN A 231 -6.99 -12.49 12.42
CA ASN A 231 -5.53 -12.50 12.60
C ASN A 231 -4.91 -11.10 12.55
N ILE A 232 -5.49 -10.18 11.77
CA ILE A 232 -5.08 -8.77 11.73
C ILE A 232 -5.46 -8.09 13.04
N LYS A 233 -6.71 -8.25 13.49
CA LYS A 233 -7.25 -7.55 14.66
C LYS A 233 -6.70 -8.04 16.00
N ASP A 234 -6.40 -9.33 16.11
CA ASP A 234 -5.86 -9.89 17.35
C ASP A 234 -4.33 -9.74 17.48
N GLY A 235 -3.66 -9.18 16.46
CA GLY A 235 -2.23 -8.94 16.44
C GLY A 235 -1.39 -10.17 16.07
N SER A 236 -1.99 -11.28 15.64
CA SER A 236 -1.27 -12.47 15.18
C SER A 236 -0.32 -12.15 14.03
N PHE A 237 -0.75 -11.31 13.07
CA PHE A 237 0.11 -10.84 11.99
C PHE A 237 1.33 -10.07 12.51
N ILE A 238 1.13 -9.17 13.48
CA ILE A 238 2.22 -8.37 14.07
C ILE A 238 3.25 -9.25 14.77
N ALA A 239 2.78 -10.27 15.50
CA ALA A 239 3.67 -11.24 16.12
C ALA A 239 4.50 -11.99 15.07
N ALA A 240 3.89 -12.38 13.95
CA ALA A 240 4.58 -13.04 12.84
C ALA A 240 5.59 -12.10 12.16
N LEU A 241 5.23 -10.85 11.88
CA LEU A 241 6.10 -9.85 11.27
C LEU A 241 7.33 -9.55 12.14
N LYS A 242 7.14 -9.42 13.47
CA LYS A 242 8.26 -9.27 14.42
C LYS A 242 9.18 -10.48 14.43
N ALA A 243 8.61 -11.69 14.41
CA ALA A 243 9.39 -12.91 14.32
C ALA A 243 10.20 -12.95 13.02
N GLU A 244 9.65 -12.43 11.92
CA GLU A 244 10.35 -12.35 10.63
C GLU A 244 11.48 -11.31 10.64
N LYS A 245 11.25 -10.13 11.24
CA LYS A 245 12.33 -9.14 11.45
C LYS A 245 13.48 -9.73 12.27
N ALA A 246 13.19 -10.54 13.30
CA ALA A 246 14.20 -11.22 14.10
C ALA A 246 15.02 -12.27 13.30
N LYS A 247 14.50 -12.75 12.17
CA LYS A 247 15.21 -13.63 11.23
C LYS A 247 15.95 -12.87 10.12
N ASN A 248 15.92 -11.54 10.14
CA ASN A 248 16.41 -10.67 9.05
C ASN A 248 15.73 -10.99 7.71
N ALA A 249 14.39 -11.02 7.68
CA ALA A 249 13.59 -11.20 6.46
C ALA A 249 13.85 -12.51 5.69
N LYS A 250 14.30 -13.56 6.38
CA LYS A 250 14.69 -14.83 5.74
C LYS A 250 13.54 -15.57 5.05
N ASP A 251 12.33 -15.56 5.62
CA ASP A 251 11.18 -16.20 5.01
C ASP A 251 10.75 -15.41 3.76
N ILE A 252 10.84 -14.08 3.79
CA ILE A 252 10.63 -13.20 2.63
C ILE A 252 11.66 -13.49 1.53
N ASP A 253 12.96 -13.51 1.86
CA ASP A 253 14.05 -13.81 0.91
C ASP A 253 13.89 -15.18 0.25
N GLN A 254 13.51 -16.19 1.04
CA GLN A 254 13.26 -17.53 0.54
C GLN A 254 12.05 -17.56 -0.41
N THR A 255 10.98 -16.85 -0.06
CA THR A 255 9.77 -16.72 -0.88
C THR A 255 10.07 -15.99 -2.21
N TRP A 256 10.94 -14.97 -2.19
CA TRP A 256 11.41 -14.31 -3.41
C TRP A 256 12.14 -15.28 -4.34
N LYS A 257 13.09 -16.06 -3.81
CA LYS A 257 13.82 -17.06 -4.60
C LYS A 257 12.88 -18.08 -5.23
N GLU A 258 11.96 -18.63 -4.44
CA GLU A 258 10.98 -19.60 -4.92
C GLU A 258 10.07 -19.04 -6.02
N ASN A 259 9.65 -17.78 -5.90
CA ASN A 259 8.82 -17.14 -6.91
C ASN A 259 9.63 -16.79 -8.17
N ASN A 260 10.85 -16.30 -8.05
CA ASN A 260 11.72 -15.98 -9.18
C ASN A 260 12.11 -17.23 -9.99
N ASP A 261 12.25 -18.38 -9.33
CA ASP A 261 12.51 -19.66 -9.98
C ASP A 261 11.32 -20.24 -10.75
N HIS A 262 10.11 -19.72 -10.51
CA HIS A 262 8.89 -20.22 -11.12
C HIS A 262 8.85 -19.97 -12.63
N GLU A 263 8.34 -20.94 -13.39
CA GLU A 263 8.30 -20.86 -14.86
C GLU A 263 7.53 -19.63 -15.38
N LEU A 264 6.47 -19.22 -14.66
CA LEU A 264 5.74 -17.97 -14.94
C LEU A 264 6.70 -16.78 -15.02
N VAL A 265 7.60 -16.61 -14.04
CA VAL A 265 8.50 -15.44 -13.96
C VAL A 265 9.56 -15.47 -15.06
N LYS A 266 10.08 -16.66 -15.39
CA LYS A 266 11.02 -16.85 -16.50
C LYS A 266 10.39 -16.46 -17.83
N LYS A 267 9.18 -16.94 -18.09
CA LYS A 267 8.41 -16.61 -19.30
C LYS A 267 7.98 -15.16 -19.33
N GLU A 268 7.66 -14.57 -18.18
CA GLU A 268 7.35 -13.14 -18.09
C GLU A 268 8.55 -12.31 -18.51
N HIS A 269 9.75 -12.68 -18.05
CA HIS A 269 10.97 -11.98 -18.42
C HIS A 269 11.20 -11.99 -19.94
N GLU A 270 11.07 -13.15 -20.59
CA GLU A 270 11.13 -13.27 -22.06
C GLU A 270 10.06 -12.41 -22.76
N LEU A 271 8.81 -12.45 -22.28
CA LEU A 271 7.72 -11.65 -22.82
C LEU A 271 8.00 -10.15 -22.67
N TYR A 272 8.52 -9.70 -21.54
CA TYR A 272 8.77 -8.28 -21.30
C TYR A 272 9.92 -7.75 -22.15
N GLN A 273 10.92 -8.58 -22.47
CA GLN A 273 11.93 -8.27 -23.47
C GLN A 273 11.32 -8.15 -24.87
N LEU A 274 10.41 -9.06 -25.25
CA LEU A 274 9.71 -9.02 -26.52
C LEU A 274 8.85 -7.75 -26.67
N LEU A 275 8.17 -7.35 -25.60
CA LEU A 275 7.33 -6.15 -25.56
C LEU A 275 8.14 -4.84 -25.40
N GLY A 276 9.47 -4.92 -25.26
CA GLY A 276 10.33 -3.76 -25.05
C GLY A 276 10.17 -3.09 -23.69
N ARG A 277 9.60 -3.78 -22.69
CA ARG A 277 9.49 -3.32 -21.30
C ARG A 277 10.74 -3.58 -20.49
N ARG A 278 11.56 -4.54 -20.92
CA ARG A 278 12.88 -4.81 -20.37
C ARG A 278 13.91 -4.83 -21.52
N PRO A 279 15.13 -4.31 -21.30
CA PRO A 279 16.24 -4.51 -22.24
C PRO A 279 16.49 -6.00 -22.51
N LYS A 280 16.94 -6.32 -23.73
CA LYS A 280 17.21 -7.72 -24.14
C LYS A 280 18.36 -8.38 -23.38
N ASP A 281 19.22 -7.58 -22.77
CA ASP A 281 20.38 -7.96 -21.98
C ASP A 281 20.14 -7.78 -20.46
N ALA A 282 18.92 -7.42 -20.06
CA ALA A 282 18.57 -7.34 -18.64
C ALA A 282 18.70 -8.72 -17.98
N PRO A 283 19.24 -8.80 -16.75
CA PRO A 283 19.28 -10.04 -15.99
C PRO A 283 17.86 -10.54 -15.71
N ALA A 284 17.71 -11.86 -15.55
CA ALA A 284 16.44 -12.41 -15.11
C ALA A 284 16.13 -11.97 -13.66
N PRO A 285 14.84 -11.89 -13.27
CA PRO A 285 14.50 -11.56 -11.89
C PRO A 285 15.18 -12.50 -10.90
N GLY A 286 15.90 -11.96 -9.91
CA GLY A 286 16.65 -12.74 -8.91
C GLY A 286 18.11 -13.02 -9.24
N ASP A 287 18.60 -12.60 -10.41
CA ASP A 287 20.02 -12.63 -10.79
C ASP A 287 20.74 -11.28 -10.55
N ASP A 288 20.05 -10.30 -9.97
CA ASP A 288 20.52 -8.94 -9.67
C ASP A 288 21.20 -8.78 -8.29
#